data_AF-A0A5A7S0Z8-F1
#
_entry.id   AF-A0A5A7S0Z8-F1
#
_cell.length_a   1.000
_cell.length_b   1.000
_cell.length_c   1.000
_cell.angle_alpha   90.00
_cell.angle_beta   90.00
_cell.angle_gamma   90.00
#
_symmetry.space_group_name_H-M   'P 1'
#
loop_
_entity.id
_entity.type
_entity.pdbx_description
1 polymer ?
#
loop_
_entity_poly.entity_id
_entity_poly.type
_entity_poly.pdbx_seq_one_letter_code
_entity_poly.pdbx_strand_id
1 'polypeptide(L)' 'MTDKIKDKIEDLNETRAMIKEDLEDLEKKKDRISEKRYYKLKQKYEKKLEKIRRKIKKLEEKLKEKK' A
#
# COMPACT_ATOMS: atom_id res chain seq x y z
N MET A 1 15.36 18.81 5.91
CA MET A 1 14.33 18.01 6.63
C MET A 1 13.19 17.57 5.72
N THR A 2 12.82 18.40 4.76
CA THR A 2 11.77 18.14 3.76
C THR A 2 12.12 16.93 2.88
N ASP A 3 13.41 16.75 2.56
CA ASP A 3 13.88 15.64 1.71
C ASP A 3 13.66 14.29 2.38
N LYS A 4 13.99 14.15 3.68
CA LYS A 4 13.68 12.92 4.45
C LYS A 4 12.20 12.53 4.48
N ILE A 5 11.28 13.50 4.35
CA ILE A 5 9.84 13.22 4.28
C ILE A 5 9.47 12.77 2.86
N LYS A 6 10.07 13.36 1.83
CA LYS A 6 9.88 12.96 0.43
C LYS A 6 10.42 11.55 0.19
N ASP A 7 11.64 11.24 0.63
CA ASP A 7 12.24 9.90 0.52
C ASP A 7 11.32 8.85 1.13
N LYS A 8 10.78 9.15 2.32
CA LYS A 8 9.83 8.25 3.00
C LYS A 8 8.50 8.09 2.28
N ILE A 9 8.03 9.13 1.57
CA ILE A 9 6.84 9.03 0.72
C ILE A 9 7.13 8.16 -0.50
N GLU A 10 8.32 8.28 -1.09
CA GLU A 10 8.79 7.45 -2.21
C GLU A 10 8.87 5.98 -1.82
N ASP A 11 9.54 5.64 -0.71
CA ASP A 11 9.60 4.27 -0.15
C ASP A 11 8.18 3.67 0.05
N LEU A 12 7.26 4.49 0.58
CA LEU A 12 5.88 4.07 0.81
C LEU A 12 5.11 3.89 -0.50
N ASN A 13 5.41 4.67 -1.54
CA ASN A 13 4.82 4.54 -2.85
C ASN A 13 5.34 3.29 -3.58
N GLU A 14 6.63 2.98 -3.47
CA GLU A 14 7.19 1.71 -3.97
C GLU A 14 6.52 0.52 -3.27
N THR A 15 6.46 0.55 -1.94
CA THR A 15 5.78 -0.51 -1.16
C THR A 15 4.31 -0.63 -1.57
N ARG A 16 3.63 0.49 -1.85
CA ARG A 16 2.24 0.50 -2.33
C ARG A 16 2.13 -0.14 -3.72
N ALA A 17 3.08 0.09 -4.62
CA ALA A 17 3.11 -0.53 -5.94
C ALA A 17 3.28 -2.04 -5.82
N MET A 18 4.24 -2.51 -5.02
CA MET A 18 4.47 -3.94 -4.78
C MET A 18 3.21 -4.65 -4.26
N ILE A 19 2.48 -4.04 -3.31
CA ILE A 19 1.25 -4.64 -2.77
C ILE A 19 0.12 -4.67 -3.81
N LYS A 20 0.10 -3.73 -4.77
CA LYS A 20 -0.86 -3.80 -5.89
C LYS A 20 -0.53 -4.94 -6.83
N GLU A 21 0.75 -5.14 -7.15
CA GLU A 21 1.20 -6.28 -7.96
C GLU A 21 0.84 -7.61 -7.28
N ASP A 22 1.09 -7.72 -5.97
CA ASP A 22 0.66 -8.89 -5.17
C ASP A 22 -0.86 -9.15 -5.27
N LEU A 23 -1.67 -8.08 -5.28
CA LEU A 23 -3.13 -8.19 -5.41
C LEU A 23 -3.54 -8.63 -6.82
N GLU A 24 -2.90 -8.10 -7.86
CA GLU A 24 -3.14 -8.52 -9.25
C GLU A 24 -2.77 -9.99 -9.46
N ASP A 25 -1.65 -10.42 -8.88
CA ASP A 25 -1.23 -11.82 -8.92
C ASP A 25 -2.13 -12.75 -8.12
N LEU A 26 -2.68 -12.26 -7.00
CA LEU A 26 -3.71 -12.98 -6.25
C LEU A 26 -4.98 -13.14 -7.09
N GLU A 27 -5.39 -12.11 -7.83
CA GLU A 27 -6.55 -12.15 -8.72
C GLU A 27 -6.37 -13.16 -9.84
N LYS A 28 -5.21 -13.17 -10.51
CA LYS A 28 -4.87 -14.15 -11.56
C LYS A 28 -4.90 -15.61 -11.06
N LYS A 29 -4.67 -15.82 -9.77
CA LYS A 29 -4.64 -17.15 -9.14
C LYS A 29 -5.91 -17.47 -8.35
N LYS A 30 -6.96 -16.64 -8.44
CA LYS A 30 -8.22 -16.79 -7.69
C LYS A 30 -8.83 -18.18 -7.85
N ASP A 31 -8.84 -18.71 -9.07
CA ASP A 31 -9.43 -20.04 -9.38
C ASP A 31 -8.54 -21.21 -8.93
N ARG A 32 -7.28 -20.93 -8.57
CA ARG A 32 -6.29 -21.94 -8.11
C ARG A 32 -6.25 -22.08 -6.59
N ILE A 33 -6.97 -21.24 -5.86
CA ILE A 33 -7.01 -21.24 -4.40
C ILE A 33 -8.46 -21.28 -3.91
N SER A 34 -8.66 -21.73 -2.67
CA SER A 34 -10.00 -21.70 -2.10
C SER A 34 -10.49 -20.27 -1.94
N GLU A 35 -11.79 -20.06 -2.19
CA GLU A 35 -12.45 -18.75 -2.07
C GLU A 35 -12.20 -18.11 -0.70
N LYS A 36 -12.33 -18.89 0.38
CA LYS A 36 -12.04 -18.44 1.75
C LYS A 36 -10.59 -17.94 1.89
N ARG A 37 -9.62 -18.62 1.27
CA ARG A 37 -8.21 -18.22 1.32
C ARG A 37 -7.96 -16.98 0.48
N TYR A 38 -8.57 -16.89 -0.70
CA TYR A 38 -8.52 -15.71 -1.56
C TYR A 38 -9.01 -14.47 -0.81
N TYR A 39 -10.22 -14.50 -0.25
CA TYR A 39 -10.77 -13.35 0.47
C TYR A 39 -9.92 -12.95 1.68
N LYS A 40 -9.39 -13.91 2.44
CA LYS A 40 -8.50 -13.62 3.57
C LYS A 40 -7.20 -12.93 3.15
N LEU A 41 -6.60 -13.37 2.04
CA LEU A 41 -5.39 -12.75 1.49
C LEU A 41 -5.69 -11.35 0.92
N LYS A 42 -6.78 -11.22 0.17
CA LYS A 42 -7.25 -9.95 -0.38
C LYS A 42 -7.46 -8.91 0.72
N GLN A 43 -8.22 -9.25 1.77
CA GLN A 43 -8.43 -8.36 2.92
C GLN A 43 -7.11 -7.97 3.60
N LYS A 44 -6.15 -8.90 3.72
CA LYS A 44 -4.84 -8.62 4.31
C LYS A 44 -4.08 -7.58 3.48
N TYR A 45 -4.06 -7.73 2.15
CA TYR A 45 -3.39 -6.79 1.26
C TYR A 45 -4.10 -5.44 1.21
N GLU A 46 -5.43 -5.41 1.13
CA GLU A 46 -6.23 -4.18 1.17
C GLU A 46 -5.98 -3.39 2.47
N LYS A 47 -5.94 -4.08 3.62
CA LYS A 47 -5.63 -3.45 4.91
C LYS A 47 -4.20 -2.89 4.97
N LYS A 48 -3.22 -3.56 4.36
CA LYS A 48 -1.86 -3.01 4.24
C LYS A 48 -1.84 -1.77 3.35
N LEU A 49 -2.53 -1.81 2.21
CA LEU A 49 -2.60 -0.74 1.24
C LEU A 49 -3.27 0.51 1.85
N GLU A 50 -4.33 0.32 2.63
CA GLU A 50 -4.97 1.40 3.38
C GLU A 50 -4.03 2.03 4.42
N LYS A 51 -3.29 1.21 5.19
CA LYS A 51 -2.31 1.72 6.16
C LYS A 51 -1.23 2.57 5.48
N ILE A 52 -0.74 2.15 4.31
CA ILE A 52 0.26 2.89 3.55
C ILE A 52 -0.32 4.20 3.01
N ARG A 53 -1.53 4.18 2.43
CA ARG A 53 -2.24 5.39 1.99
C ARG A 53 -2.39 6.40 3.12
N ARG A 54 -2.80 5.95 4.30
CA ARG A 54 -2.92 6.83 5.49
C ARG A 54 -1.57 7.39 5.93
N LYS A 55 -0.48 6.62 5.83
CA LYS A 55 0.88 7.09 6.15
C LYS A 55 1.35 8.15 5.15
N ILE A 56 1.18 7.92 3.86
CA ILE A 56 1.52 8.88 2.79
C ILE A 56 0.77 10.19 3.03
N LYS A 57 -0.56 10.13 3.17
CA LYS A 57 -1.40 11.32 3.41
C LYS A 57 -0.92 12.14 4.62
N LYS A 58 -0.60 11.50 5.75
CA LYS A 58 -0.05 12.19 6.93
C LYS A 58 1.30 12.85 6.67
N LEU A 59 2.15 12.24 5.84
CA LEU A 59 3.45 12.81 5.48
C LEU A 59 3.28 13.99 4.52
N GLU A 60 2.35 13.89 3.56
CA GLU A 60 1.98 14.98 2.65
C GLU A 60 1.39 16.18 3.39
N GLU A 61 0.48 15.94 4.35
CA GLU A 61 -0.08 16.99 5.23
C GLU A 61 1.03 17.69 6.02
N LYS A 62 1.94 16.94 6.65
CA LYS A 62 3.11 17.50 7.36
C LYS A 62 4.03 18.29 6.44
N LEU A 63 4.15 17.91 5.17
CA LEU A 63 4.97 18.61 4.20
C LEU A 63 4.29 19.92 3.75
N LYS A 64 2.97 19.93 3.69
CA LYS A 64 2.15 21.11 3.40
C LYS A 64 2.15 22.12 4.55
N GLU A 65 2.07 21.66 5.80
CA GLU A 65 2.14 22.55 6.99
C GLU A 65 3.51 23.21 7.18
N LYS A 66 4.57 22.62 6.62
CA LYS A 66 5.93 23.17 6.65
C LYS A 66 6.26 24.12 5.50
N LYS A 67 5.30 24.36 4.61
CA LYS A 67 5.46 25.13 3.38
C LYS A 67 4.70 26.45 3.50
#